data_AF-A0A535UJN8-F1
#
_entry.id   AF-A0A535UJN8-F1
#
_cell.length_a   1.000
_cell.length_b   1.000
_cell.length_c   1.000
_cell.angle_alpha   90.00
_cell.angle_beta   90.00
_cell.angle_gamma   90.00
#
_symmetry.space_group_name_H-M   'P 1'
#
loop_
_entity.id
_entity.type
_entity.pdbx_description
1 polymer ?
#
loop_
_entity_poly.entity_id
_entity_poly.type
_entity_poly.pdbx_seq_one_letter_code
_entity_poly.pdbx_strand_id
1 'polypeptide(L)'
;MANNKRGPEPGSQKAKHGGQAVREKYGPQFYSKIGKIGGDTVKEKRGPHFYAEIGKKGGESTKRHQGSEFYSKIGKKGGERGRGASEEE
;
A
#
# COMPACT_ATOMS: atom_id res chain seq x y z
N MET A 1 2.72 -9.49 -35.83
CA MET A 1 2.01 -8.76 -34.77
C MET A 1 2.24 -9.47 -33.44
N ALA A 2 2.72 -8.79 -32.41
CA ALA A 2 2.85 -9.41 -31.08
C ALA A 2 1.45 -9.70 -30.53
N ASN A 3 1.13 -10.98 -30.32
CA ASN A 3 -0.11 -11.41 -29.67
C ASN A 3 -0.10 -10.93 -28.22
N ASN A 4 -0.58 -9.70 -27.99
CA ASN A 4 -0.72 -9.10 -26.68
C ASN A 4 -1.89 -9.74 -25.92
N LYS A 5 -1.71 -11.00 -25.50
CA LYS A 5 -2.65 -11.68 -24.60
C LYS A 5 -2.54 -11.00 -23.22
N ARG A 6 -3.27 -9.89 -23.04
CA ARG A 6 -3.44 -9.28 -21.72
C ARG A 6 -3.97 -10.35 -20.78
N GLY A 7 -3.45 -10.35 -19.56
CA GLY A 7 -3.94 -11.22 -18.50
C GLY A 7 -5.42 -10.96 -18.19
N PRO A 8 -6.03 -11.80 -17.33
CA PRO A 8 -7.40 -11.59 -16.90
C PRO A 8 -7.58 -10.20 -16.28
N GLU A 9 -8.74 -9.59 -16.49
CA GLU A 9 -9.00 -8.23 -16.01
C GLU A 9 -8.78 -8.12 -14.49
N PRO A 10 -8.12 -7.05 -14.00
CA PRO A 10 -7.94 -6.83 -12.56
C PRO A 10 -9.28 -6.89 -11.83
N GLY A 11 -9.34 -7.67 -10.74
CA GLY A 11 -10.57 -7.86 -9.96
C GLY A 11 -11.53 -8.92 -10.51
N SER A 12 -11.33 -9.43 -11.73
CA SER A 12 -12.12 -10.54 -12.27
C SER A 12 -11.93 -11.83 -11.48
N GLN A 13 -12.90 -12.75 -11.56
CA GLN A 13 -12.75 -14.06 -10.92
C GLN A 13 -11.52 -14.81 -11.44
N LYS A 14 -11.21 -14.72 -12.74
CA LYS A 14 -10.01 -15.37 -13.32
C LYS A 14 -8.72 -14.83 -12.71
N ALA A 15 -8.62 -13.52 -12.49
CA ALA A 15 -7.49 -12.91 -11.81
C ALA A 15 -7.39 -13.35 -10.34
N LYS A 16 -8.53 -13.43 -9.64
CA LYS A 16 -8.57 -13.92 -8.25
C LYS A 16 -8.11 -15.38 -8.13
N HIS A 17 -8.62 -16.27 -9.00
CA HIS A 17 -8.24 -17.68 -9.01
C HIS A 17 -6.74 -17.85 -9.34
N GLY A 18 -6.22 -17.11 -10.32
CA GLY A 18 -4.79 -17.11 -10.62
C GLY A 18 -3.93 -16.65 -9.44
N GLY A 19 -4.38 -15.60 -8.73
CA GLY A 19 -3.73 -15.14 -7.51
C GLY A 19 -3.76 -16.17 -6.39
N GLN A 20 -4.90 -16.86 -6.18
CA GLN A 20 -5.02 -17.91 -5.17
C GLN A 20 -4.10 -19.10 -5.47
N ALA A 21 -4.07 -19.58 -6.72
CA ALA A 21 -3.21 -20.68 -7.11
C ALA A 21 -1.71 -20.37 -6.89
N VAL A 22 -1.28 -19.14 -7.18
CA VAL A 22 0.10 -18.68 -6.91
C VAL A 22 0.36 -18.63 -5.41
N ARG A 23 -0.60 -18.18 -4.60
CA ARG A 23 -0.50 -18.14 -3.14
C ARG A 23 -0.39 -19.52 -2.52
N GLU A 24 -1.19 -20.47 -2.97
CA GLU A 24 -1.13 -21.85 -2.51
C GLU A 24 0.21 -22.51 -2.88
N LYS A 25 0.74 -22.22 -4.07
CA LYS A 25 2.00 -22.81 -4.53
C LYS A 25 3.25 -22.24 -3.87
N TYR A 26 3.33 -20.93 -3.65
CA TYR A 26 4.56 -20.26 -3.24
C TYR A 26 4.48 -19.56 -1.87
N GLY A 27 3.29 -19.44 -1.30
CA GLY A 27 3.09 -18.87 0.03
C GLY A 27 3.34 -17.36 0.14
N PRO A 28 3.27 -16.81 1.36
CA PRO A 28 3.36 -15.36 1.61
C PRO A 28 4.77 -14.77 1.37
N GLN A 29 5.82 -15.58 1.51
CA GLN A 29 7.21 -15.14 1.29
C GLN A 29 7.44 -14.72 -0.17
N PHE A 30 6.79 -15.40 -1.11
CA PHE A 30 6.86 -15.06 -2.53
C PHE A 30 6.34 -13.65 -2.81
N TYR A 31 5.15 -13.31 -2.29
CA TYR A 31 4.57 -11.97 -2.44
C TYR A 31 5.42 -10.88 -1.80
N SER A 32 5.99 -11.17 -0.63
CA SER A 32 6.89 -10.25 0.06
C SER A 32 8.12 -9.95 -0.78
N LYS A 33 8.72 -10.98 -1.38
CA LYS A 33 9.90 -10.84 -2.25
C LYS A 33 9.59 -10.05 -3.52
N ILE A 34 8.54 -10.41 -4.25
CA ILE A 34 8.18 -9.70 -5.50
C ILE A 34 7.73 -8.26 -5.23
N GLY A 35 7.03 -8.03 -4.11
CA GLY A 35 6.63 -6.69 -3.67
C GLY A 35 7.83 -5.81 -3.35
N LYS A 36 8.82 -6.36 -2.64
CA LYS A 36 10.09 -5.66 -2.37
C LYS A 36 10.82 -5.30 -3.66
N ILE A 37 11.01 -6.25 -4.57
CA ILE A 37 11.67 -6.00 -5.86
C ILE A 37 10.95 -4.91 -6.65
N GLY A 38 9.61 -4.96 -6.72
CA GLY A 38 8.81 -3.94 -7.38
C GLY A 38 8.96 -2.56 -6.73
N GLY A 39 8.94 -2.52 -5.39
CA GLY A 39 9.14 -1.29 -4.62
C GLY A 39 10.53 -0.67 -4.84
N ASP A 40 11.58 -1.47 -4.76
CA ASP A 40 12.98 -1.04 -4.99
C ASP A 40 13.16 -0.51 -6.42
N THR A 41 12.57 -1.19 -7.41
CA THR A 41 12.59 -0.74 -8.81
C THR A 41 11.91 0.61 -8.99
N VAL A 42 10.75 0.82 -8.35
CA VAL A 42 10.04 2.11 -8.41
C VAL A 42 10.85 3.19 -7.71
N LYS A 43 11.44 2.88 -6.55
CA LYS A 43 12.27 3.81 -5.79
C LYS A 43 13.47 4.27 -6.59
N GLU A 44 14.19 3.36 -7.23
CA GLU A 44 15.34 3.67 -8.08
C GLU A 44 14.93 4.56 -9.28
N LYS A 45 13.83 4.21 -9.96
CA LYS A 45 13.39 4.93 -11.16
C LYS A 45 12.77 6.30 -10.89
N ARG A 46 12.09 6.46 -9.76
CA ARG A 46 11.23 7.64 -9.49
C ARG A 46 11.79 8.56 -8.40
N GLY A 47 12.68 8.05 -7.56
CA GLY A 47 13.30 8.83 -6.50
C GLY A 47 12.34 9.30 -5.41
N PRO A 48 12.82 10.13 -4.46
CA PRO A 48 12.06 10.55 -3.28
C PRO A 48 10.89 11.48 -3.60
N HIS A 49 10.99 12.32 -4.63
CA HIS A 49 9.93 13.27 -5.00
C HIS A 49 8.61 12.56 -5.33
N PHE A 50 8.68 11.42 -6.00
CA PHE A 50 7.50 10.62 -6.32
C PHE A 50 6.73 10.19 -5.07
N TYR A 51 7.42 9.77 -4.00
CA TYR A 51 6.78 9.39 -2.75
C TYR A 51 6.16 10.60 -2.02
N ALA A 52 6.81 11.76 -2.08
CA ALA A 52 6.25 13.00 -1.55
C ALA A 52 4.96 13.40 -2.28
N GLU A 53 4.94 13.30 -3.62
CA GLU A 53 3.77 13.61 -4.42
C GLU A 53 2.59 12.66 -4.16
N ILE A 54 2.83 11.34 -4.14
CA ILE A 54 1.75 10.37 -3.85
C ILE A 54 1.26 10.53 -2.40
N GLY A 55 2.15 10.84 -1.46
CA GLY A 55 1.79 11.13 -0.08
C GLY A 55 0.92 12.37 0.03
N LYS A 56 1.30 13.46 -0.64
CA LYS A 56 0.50 14.69 -0.72
C LYS A 56 -0.88 14.43 -1.33
N LYS A 57 -0.95 13.75 -2.47
CA LYS A 57 -2.23 13.39 -3.13
C LYS A 57 -3.12 12.54 -2.22
N GLY A 58 -2.53 11.57 -1.51
CA GLY A 58 -3.24 10.76 -0.52
C GLY A 58 -3.82 11.62 0.61
N GLY A 59 -3.00 12.50 1.20
CA GLY A 59 -3.43 13.42 2.25
C GLY A 59 -4.52 14.40 1.80
N GLU A 60 -4.41 14.96 0.60
CA GLU A 60 -5.44 15.84 0.03
C GLU A 60 -6.75 15.09 -0.21
N SER A 61 -6.68 13.84 -0.70
CA SER A 61 -7.86 12.98 -0.83
C SER A 61 -8.51 12.73 0.53
N THR A 62 -7.73 12.33 1.53
CA THR A 62 -8.24 12.13 2.90
C THR A 62 -8.87 13.41 3.43
N LYS A 63 -8.24 14.58 3.26
CA LYS A 63 -8.77 15.87 3.70
C LYS A 63 -10.11 16.22 3.04
N ARG A 64 -10.29 15.87 1.76
CA ARG A 64 -11.56 16.11 1.03
C ARG A 64 -12.69 15.20 1.51
N HIS A 65 -12.38 13.96 1.86
CA HIS A 65 -13.38 12.96 2.26
C HIS A 65 -13.67 12.98 3.76
N GLN A 66 -12.70 13.40 4.58
CA GLN A 66 -12.76 13.31 6.03
C GLN A 66 -12.85 14.71 6.67
N GLY A 67 -13.83 14.88 7.55
CA GLY A 67 -14.01 16.12 8.32
C GLY A 67 -13.04 16.29 9.48
N SER A 68 -13.23 17.35 10.27
CA SER A 68 -12.41 17.69 11.45
C SER A 68 -12.31 16.56 12.47
N GLU A 69 -13.41 15.82 12.70
CA GLU A 69 -13.48 14.70 13.65
C GLU A 69 -12.46 13.60 13.36
N PHE A 70 -12.15 13.35 12.09
CA PHE A 70 -11.14 12.38 11.70
C PHE A 70 -9.75 12.79 12.20
N TYR A 71 -9.40 14.06 12.03
CA TYR A 71 -8.11 14.60 12.48
C TYR A 71 -8.01 14.65 14.01
N SER A 72 -9.10 15.00 14.70
CA SER A 72 -9.18 14.93 16.16
C SER A 72 -8.95 13.51 16.68
N LYS A 73 -9.59 12.51 16.06
CA LYS A 73 -9.47 11.10 16.46
C LYS A 73 -8.06 10.55 16.22
N ILE A 74 -7.45 10.82 15.07
CA ILE A 74 -6.07 10.35 14.80
C ILE A 74 -5.05 11.09 15.68
N GLY A 75 -5.27 12.37 15.97
CA GLY A 75 -4.44 13.16 16.88
C GLY A 75 -4.48 12.60 18.31
N LYS A 76 -5.68 12.30 18.82
CA LYS A 76 -5.86 11.65 20.12
C LYS A 76 -5.14 10.30 20.17
N LYS A 77 -5.36 9.44 19.17
CA LYS A 77 -4.71 8.12 19.08
C LYS A 77 -3.18 8.21 19.02
N GLY A 78 -2.65 9.20 18.31
CA GLY A 78 -1.21 9.47 18.23
C GLY A 78 -0.64 9.91 19.59
N GLY A 79 -1.35 10.82 20.27
CA GLY A 79 -0.96 11.31 21.60
C GLY A 79 -1.05 10.25 22.70
N GLU A 80 -2.03 9.34 22.64
CA GLU A 80 -2.15 8.21 23.57
C GLU A 80 -0.98 7.24 23.42
N ARG A 81 -0.55 6.97 22.17
CA ARG A 81 0.59 6.08 21.89
C ARG A 81 1.93 6.70 22.27
N GLY A 82 2.06 8.03 22.18
CA GLY A 82 3.24 8.75 22.66
C GLY A 82 3.36 8.79 24.18
N ARG A 83 2.23 8.78 24.91
CA ARG A 83 2.21 8.75 26.39
C ARG A 83 2.38 7.35 26.96
N GLY A 84 1.79 6.33 26.34
CA GLY A 84 1.96 4.94 26.78
C GLY A 84 3.36 4.37 26.53
N ALA A 85 4.16 4.96 25.64
CA ALA A 85 5.56 4.56 25.42
C ALA A 85 6.53 5.14 26.46
N SER A 86 6.07 6.04 27.34
CA SER A 86 6.87 6.63 28.42
C SER A 86 6.58 6.01 29.81
N GLU A 87 5.76 4.95 29.89
CA GLU A 87 5.36 4.31 31.15
C GLU A 87 5.85 2.85 31.27
N GLU A 88 6.72 2.38 30.39
CA GLU A 88 7.42 1.09 30.52
C GLU A 88 8.94 1.35 30.57
N GLU A 89 9.44 1.78 31.73
CA GLU A 89 10.84 1.66 32.18
C GLU A 89 10.88 1.02 33.57
#